data_AF-A0A371Y6W8-F1
#
_entry.id   AF-A0A371Y6W8-F1
#
_cell.length_a   1.000
_cell.length_b   1.000
_cell.length_c   1.000
_cell.angle_alpha   90.00
_cell.angle_beta   90.00
_cell.angle_gamma   90.00
#
_symmetry.space_group_name_H-M   'P 1'
#
loop_
_entity.id
_entity.type
_entity.pdbx_description
1 polymer ?
#
loop_
_entity_poly.entity_id
_entity_poly.type
_entity_poly.pdbx_seq_one_letter_code
_entity_poly.pdbx_strand_id
1 'polypeptide(L)'
;MPAVAQHAGLSVATAYRYFSTLDEVISAYVYSTIVELRNFSHDCPLTGTALFEAVAAERIRLVRVHGAATVQVRSRQGFLARLHAQDPVISAVRDIWERPIRGVLRHFGVDDTHFDHALFLYNALFDPRDILDLIATGMDEATTTRHLTRAYYGALQGWAGH
;
A
#
# COMPACT_ATOMS: atom_id res chain seq x y z
N MET A 1 21.52 -13.66 -2.91
CA MET A 1 20.93 -14.98 -3.25
C MET A 1 21.34 -16.11 -2.31
N PRO A 2 22.63 -16.36 -1.99
CA PRO A 2 23.02 -17.52 -1.18
C PRO A 2 22.34 -17.61 0.20
N ALA A 3 22.24 -16.48 0.92
CA ALA A 3 21.55 -16.42 2.21
C ALA A 3 20.04 -16.71 2.10
N VAL A 4 19.38 -16.23 1.04
CA VAL A 4 17.97 -16.50 0.76
C VAL A 4 17.74 -17.99 0.50
N ALA A 5 18.60 -18.61 -0.33
CA ALA A 5 18.52 -20.03 -0.63
C ALA A 5 18.72 -20.89 0.63
N GLN A 6 19.73 -20.56 1.45
CA GLN A 6 19.99 -21.23 2.71
C GLN A 6 18.80 -21.13 3.67
N HIS A 7 18.23 -19.93 3.83
CA HIS A 7 17.08 -19.72 4.72
C HIS A 7 15.82 -20.46 4.22
N ALA A 8 15.64 -20.56 2.90
CA ALA A 8 14.54 -21.30 2.28
C ALA A 8 14.76 -22.83 2.21
N GLY A 9 15.89 -23.35 2.69
CA GLY A 9 16.23 -24.77 2.57
C GLY A 9 16.45 -25.25 1.12
N LEU A 10 16.79 -24.33 0.21
CA LEU A 10 17.03 -24.61 -1.21
C LEU A 10 18.53 -24.58 -1.53
N SER A 11 18.92 -25.33 -2.57
CA SER A 11 20.23 -25.11 -3.17
C SER A 11 20.28 -23.74 -3.84
N VAL A 12 21.47 -23.12 -3.88
CA VAL A 12 21.67 -21.84 -4.59
C VAL A 12 21.31 -21.97 -6.08
N ALA A 13 21.65 -23.11 -6.70
CA ALA A 13 21.30 -23.40 -8.09
C ALA A 13 19.78 -23.50 -8.31
N THR A 14 19.03 -24.09 -7.36
CA THR A 14 17.57 -24.12 -7.40
C THR A 14 16.99 -22.73 -7.31
N ALA A 15 17.49 -21.88 -6.39
CA ALA A 15 17.02 -20.50 -6.26
C ALA A 15 17.22 -19.71 -7.57
N TYR A 16 18.39 -19.84 -8.22
CA TYR A 16 18.66 -19.18 -9.50
C TYR A 16 17.79 -19.67 -10.67
N ARG A 17 17.18 -20.85 -10.59
CA ARG A 17 16.20 -21.30 -11.60
C ARG A 17 14.87 -20.55 -11.53
N TYR A 18 14.50 -20.08 -10.33
CA TYR A 18 13.26 -19.32 -10.14
C TYR A 18 13.49 -17.81 -10.28
N PHE A 19 14.63 -17.32 -9.78
CA PHE A 19 14.96 -15.90 -9.81
C PHE A 19 16.43 -15.71 -10.15
N SER A 20 16.69 -15.04 -11.26
CA SER A 20 18.04 -14.80 -11.79
C SER A 20 18.81 -13.81 -10.91
N THR A 21 18.11 -12.94 -10.20
CA THR A 21 18.70 -11.90 -9.35
C THR A 21 18.00 -11.78 -8.00
N LEU A 22 18.66 -11.15 -7.02
CA LEU A 22 18.05 -10.85 -5.72
C LEU A 22 16.91 -9.83 -5.87
N ASP A 23 17.04 -8.89 -6.82
CA ASP A 23 16.04 -7.87 -7.09
C ASP A 23 14.74 -8.50 -7.63
N GLU A 24 14.84 -9.58 -8.41
CA GLU A 24 13.66 -10.33 -8.85
C GLU A 24 12.93 -11.00 -7.67
N VAL A 25 13.66 -11.55 -6.70
CA VAL A 25 13.07 -12.12 -5.46
C VAL A 25 12.34 -11.03 -4.67
N ILE A 26 13.00 -9.89 -4.45
CA ILE A 26 12.42 -8.76 -3.72
C ILE A 26 11.17 -8.26 -4.46
N SER A 27 11.26 -8.08 -5.78
CA SER A 27 10.14 -7.60 -6.59
C SER A 27 8.95 -8.56 -6.54
N ALA A 28 9.19 -9.87 -6.63
CA ALA A 28 8.14 -10.88 -6.52
C ALA A 28 7.48 -10.89 -5.14
N TYR A 29 8.28 -10.73 -4.07
CA TYR A 29 7.78 -10.63 -2.71
C TYR A 29 6.94 -9.36 -2.47
N VAL A 30 7.43 -8.21 -2.92
CA VAL A 30 6.67 -6.94 -2.85
C VAL A 30 5.35 -7.09 -3.61
N TYR A 31 5.38 -7.68 -4.81
CA TYR A 31 4.18 -7.93 -5.59
C TYR A 31 3.20 -8.86 -4.86
N SER A 32 3.65 -9.92 -4.19
CA SER A 32 2.74 -10.78 -3.42
C SER A 32 2.03 -10.04 -2.29
N THR A 33 2.69 -9.07 -1.64
CA THR A 33 2.02 -8.25 -0.59
C THR A 33 0.94 -7.32 -1.17
N ILE A 34 1.15 -6.82 -2.40
CA ILE A 34 0.13 -6.04 -3.12
C ILE A 34 -1.08 -6.93 -3.44
N VAL A 35 -0.83 -8.16 -3.91
CA VAL A 35 -1.91 -9.13 -4.20
C VAL A 35 -2.68 -9.50 -2.93
N GLU A 36 -2.01 -9.74 -1.81
CA GLU A 36 -2.66 -10.03 -0.52
C GLU A 36 -3.60 -8.90 -0.10
N LEU A 37 -3.13 -7.65 -0.14
CA LEU A 37 -3.96 -6.50 0.20
C LEU A 37 -5.13 -6.30 -0.78
N ARG A 38 -4.91 -6.58 -2.07
CA ARG A 38 -5.97 -6.51 -3.10
C ARG A 38 -7.07 -7.50 -2.82
N ASN A 39 -6.72 -8.75 -2.52
CA ASN A 39 -7.68 -9.79 -2.19
C ASN A 39 -8.45 -9.41 -0.91
N PHE A 40 -7.76 -8.95 0.12
CA PHE A 40 -8.41 -8.47 1.35
C PHE A 40 -9.42 -7.34 1.05
N SER A 41 -9.03 -6.33 0.28
CA SER A 41 -9.92 -5.21 -0.08
C SER A 41 -11.15 -5.68 -0.87
N HIS A 42 -10.96 -6.62 -1.80
CA HIS A 42 -12.04 -7.15 -2.63
C HIS A 42 -13.02 -7.99 -1.82
N ASP A 43 -12.50 -8.91 -1.01
CA ASP A 43 -13.28 -9.90 -0.26
C ASP A 43 -13.92 -9.30 1.00
N CYS A 44 -13.47 -8.12 1.44
CA CYS A 44 -14.04 -7.46 2.62
C CYS A 44 -15.51 -7.07 2.38
N PRO A 45 -16.44 -7.53 3.26
CA PRO A 45 -17.87 -7.23 3.13
C PRO A 45 -18.23 -5.81 3.57
N LEU A 46 -17.32 -5.10 4.24
CA LEU A 46 -17.55 -3.74 4.72
C LEU A 46 -17.71 -2.75 3.56
N THR A 47 -18.29 -1.59 3.84
CA THR A 47 -18.54 -0.54 2.86
C THR A 47 -18.23 0.85 3.42
N GLY A 48 -18.11 1.86 2.56
CA GLY A 48 -17.88 3.25 2.98
C GLY A 48 -16.54 3.41 3.72
N THR A 49 -16.54 4.25 4.74
CA THR A 49 -15.37 4.51 5.59
C THR A 49 -14.91 3.28 6.36
N ALA A 50 -15.83 2.40 6.78
CA ALA A 50 -15.47 1.16 7.47
C ALA A 50 -14.62 0.22 6.60
N LEU A 51 -14.88 0.16 5.29
CA LEU A 51 -14.03 -0.58 4.36
C LEU A 51 -12.64 0.06 4.26
N PHE A 52 -12.56 1.38 4.10
CA PHE A 52 -11.29 2.09 4.04
C PHE A 52 -10.45 1.86 5.30
N GLU A 53 -11.06 1.96 6.47
CA GLU A 53 -10.39 1.74 7.75
C GLU A 53 -9.88 0.31 7.90
N ALA A 54 -10.66 -0.69 7.46
CA ALA A 54 -10.23 -2.09 7.48
C ALA A 54 -9.04 -2.33 6.54
N VAL A 55 -9.09 -1.81 5.31
CA VAL A 55 -7.99 -1.96 4.33
C VAL A 55 -6.76 -1.17 4.76
N ALA A 56 -6.93 -0.02 5.43
CA ALA A 56 -5.83 0.75 6.02
C ALA A 56 -5.14 0.01 7.18
N ALA A 57 -5.93 -0.62 8.06
CA ALA A 57 -5.41 -1.47 9.12
C ALA A 57 -4.59 -2.62 8.54
N GLU A 58 -5.13 -3.28 7.52
CA GLU A 58 -4.45 -4.39 6.85
C GLU A 58 -3.17 -3.94 6.15
N ARG A 59 -3.18 -2.78 5.50
CA ARG A 59 -1.98 -2.17 4.93
C ARG A 59 -0.89 -1.97 5.98
N ILE A 60 -1.24 -1.45 7.17
CA ILE A 60 -0.28 -1.24 8.26
C ILE A 60 0.24 -2.57 8.79
N ARG A 61 -0.63 -3.57 8.95
CA ARG A 61 -0.23 -4.94 9.32
C ARG A 61 0.80 -5.49 8.34
N LEU A 62 0.52 -5.42 7.04
CA LEU A 62 1.41 -5.91 5.99
C LEU A 62 2.72 -5.13 5.96
N VAL A 63 2.70 -3.81 6.16
CA VAL A 63 3.92 -3.01 6.26
C VAL A 63 4.74 -3.39 7.50
N ARG A 64 4.14 -3.66 8.66
CA ARG A 64 4.90 -4.14 9.82
C ARG A 64 5.60 -5.47 9.55
N VAL A 65 4.91 -6.40 8.88
CA VAL A 65 5.42 -7.76 8.63
C VAL A 65 6.44 -7.78 7.48
N HIS A 66 6.19 -7.03 6.41
CA HIS A 66 6.91 -7.13 5.14
C HIS A 66 7.68 -5.85 4.75
N GLY A 67 7.46 -4.76 5.48
CA GLY A 67 7.82 -3.41 5.07
C GLY A 67 9.30 -3.21 4.80
N ALA A 68 10.17 -3.83 5.59
CA ALA A 68 11.62 -3.73 5.44
C ALA A 68 12.11 -4.12 4.02
N ALA A 69 11.42 -5.06 3.35
CA ALA A 69 11.71 -5.44 1.97
C ALA A 69 11.10 -4.47 0.94
N THR A 70 9.92 -3.90 1.23
CA THR A 70 9.20 -2.99 0.32
C THR A 70 9.83 -1.59 0.21
N VAL A 71 10.59 -1.16 1.24
CA VAL A 71 11.21 0.17 1.30
C VAL A 71 12.28 0.40 0.21
N GLN A 72 12.87 -0.67 -0.32
CA GLN A 72 13.97 -0.61 -1.28
C GLN A 72 13.52 -0.28 -2.72
N VAL A 73 12.22 -0.32 -3.01
CA VAL A 73 11.68 -0.15 -4.37
C VAL A 73 11.02 1.23 -4.50
N ARG A 74 11.75 2.22 -5.02
CA ARG A 74 11.18 3.53 -5.38
C ARG A 74 11.41 3.86 -6.84
N SER A 75 10.35 4.31 -7.51
CA SER A 75 10.45 4.92 -8.82
C SER A 75 10.94 6.37 -8.68
N ARG A 76 11.72 6.83 -9.66
CA ARG A 76 12.10 8.24 -9.80
C ARG A 76 10.95 9.08 -10.38
N GLN A 77 9.95 8.44 -10.96
CA GLN A 77 8.77 9.09 -11.52
C GLN A 77 7.69 9.26 -10.45
N GLY A 78 7.01 10.42 -10.47
CA GLY A 78 5.94 10.73 -9.52
C GLY A 78 4.73 9.80 -9.64
N PHE A 79 3.97 9.66 -8.54
CA PHE A 79 2.83 8.76 -8.44
C PHE A 79 1.78 9.00 -9.53
N LEU A 80 1.29 10.25 -9.67
CA LEU A 80 0.27 10.60 -10.66
C LEU A 80 0.74 10.36 -12.10
N ALA A 81 1.98 10.71 -12.41
CA ALA A 81 2.54 10.46 -13.73
C ALA A 81 2.57 8.97 -14.09
N ARG A 82 2.88 8.10 -13.10
CA ARG A 82 2.83 6.64 -13.27
C ARG A 82 1.41 6.11 -13.36
N LEU A 83 0.48 6.66 -12.58
CA LEU A 83 -0.95 6.34 -12.64
C LEU A 83 -1.50 6.61 -14.04
N HIS A 84 -1.24 7.79 -14.60
CA HIS A 84 -1.67 8.17 -15.94
C HIS A 84 -0.98 7.38 -17.04
N ALA A 85 0.26 6.95 -16.83
CA ALA A 85 0.98 6.05 -17.73
C ALA A 85 0.56 4.57 -17.60
N GLN A 86 -0.42 4.25 -16.74
CA GLN A 86 -0.88 2.88 -16.47
C GLN A 86 0.25 1.93 -16.07
N ASP A 87 1.18 2.42 -15.25
CA ASP A 87 2.23 1.60 -14.65
C ASP A 87 1.58 0.37 -13.96
N PRO A 88 2.06 -0.87 -14.21
CA PRO A 88 1.40 -2.08 -13.69
C PRO A 88 1.29 -2.11 -12.16
N VAL A 89 2.30 -1.61 -11.45
CA VAL A 89 2.31 -1.58 -9.98
C VAL A 89 1.32 -0.54 -9.48
N ILE A 90 1.31 0.66 -10.07
CA ILE A 90 0.37 1.71 -9.67
C ILE A 90 -1.07 1.35 -10.03
N SER A 91 -1.28 0.63 -11.13
CA SER A 91 -2.59 0.09 -11.51
C SER A 91 -3.09 -0.92 -10.48
N ALA A 92 -2.22 -1.82 -10.00
CA ALA A 92 -2.58 -2.72 -8.91
C ALA A 92 -2.88 -1.99 -7.59
N VAL A 93 -2.16 -0.91 -7.28
CA VAL A 93 -2.48 -0.03 -6.14
C VAL A 93 -3.84 0.62 -6.33
N ARG A 94 -4.14 1.16 -7.51
CA ARG A 94 -5.46 1.73 -7.80
C ARG A 94 -6.57 0.69 -7.57
N ASP A 95 -6.41 -0.53 -8.08
CA ASP A 95 -7.38 -1.62 -7.92
C ASP A 95 -7.71 -1.91 -6.44
N ILE A 96 -6.72 -1.89 -5.56
CA ILE A 96 -6.91 -2.10 -4.12
C ILE A 96 -7.83 -1.01 -3.54
N TRP A 97 -7.59 0.25 -3.91
CA TRP A 97 -8.13 1.41 -3.21
C TRP A 97 -9.34 2.04 -3.88
N GLU A 98 -9.67 1.65 -5.11
CA GLU A 98 -10.77 2.25 -5.85
C GLU A 98 -12.10 2.17 -5.09
N ARG A 99 -12.51 0.96 -4.67
CA ARG A 99 -13.76 0.78 -3.91
C ARG A 99 -13.72 1.48 -2.54
N PRO A 100 -12.68 1.31 -1.70
CA PRO A 100 -12.58 2.02 -0.41
C PRO A 100 -12.59 3.54 -0.54
N ILE A 101 -11.74 4.12 -1.40
CA ILE A 101 -11.60 5.59 -1.53
C ILE A 101 -12.88 6.20 -2.09
N ARG A 102 -13.51 5.60 -3.11
CA ARG A 102 -14.81 6.11 -3.59
C ARG A 102 -15.90 6.05 -2.51
N GLY A 103 -15.82 5.07 -1.60
CA GLY A 103 -16.67 5.02 -0.41
C GLY A 103 -16.45 6.22 0.52
N VAL A 104 -15.20 6.60 0.73
CA VAL A 104 -14.81 7.79 1.52
C VAL A 104 -15.23 9.08 0.84
N LEU A 105 -15.00 9.24 -0.47
CA LEU A 105 -15.42 10.42 -1.24
C LEU A 105 -16.93 10.67 -1.08
N ARG A 106 -17.74 9.64 -1.29
CA ARG A 106 -19.20 9.73 -1.09
C ARG A 106 -19.58 10.08 0.34
N HIS A 107 -18.90 9.52 1.33
CA HIS A 107 -19.17 9.81 2.74
C HIS A 107 -18.96 11.29 3.08
N PHE A 108 -17.92 11.91 2.51
CA PHE A 108 -17.59 13.32 2.73
C PHE A 108 -18.21 14.28 1.71
N GLY A 109 -19.02 13.78 0.75
CA GLY A 109 -19.61 14.61 -0.30
C GLY A 109 -18.59 15.20 -1.27
N VAL A 110 -17.43 14.56 -1.43
CA VAL A 110 -16.38 14.98 -2.37
C VAL A 110 -16.66 14.40 -3.75
N ASP A 111 -16.55 15.22 -4.79
CA ASP A 111 -16.77 14.80 -6.17
C ASP A 111 -15.76 13.72 -6.60
N ASP A 112 -16.24 12.79 -7.42
CA ASP A 112 -15.46 11.67 -7.94
C ASP A 112 -14.29 12.13 -8.85
N THR A 113 -14.33 13.36 -9.39
CA THR A 113 -13.21 14.00 -10.09
C THR A 113 -11.96 14.16 -9.20
N HIS A 114 -12.11 14.11 -7.88
CA HIS A 114 -10.99 14.14 -6.94
C HIS A 114 -10.38 12.76 -6.66
N PHE A 115 -10.84 11.68 -7.31
CA PHE A 115 -10.35 10.33 -7.05
C PHE A 115 -8.82 10.18 -7.17
N ASP A 116 -8.21 10.68 -8.23
CA ASP A 116 -6.74 10.61 -8.41
C ASP A 116 -5.99 11.36 -7.30
N HIS A 117 -6.53 12.50 -6.84
CA HIS A 117 -5.97 13.28 -5.74
C HIS A 117 -6.11 12.54 -4.41
N ALA A 118 -7.25 11.91 -4.17
CA ALA A 118 -7.48 11.07 -3.00
C ALA A 118 -6.52 9.88 -2.99
N LEU A 119 -6.31 9.23 -4.14
CA LEU A 119 -5.33 8.15 -4.26
C LEU A 119 -3.88 8.64 -4.06
N PHE A 120 -3.55 9.84 -4.54
CA PHE A 120 -2.26 10.48 -4.27
C PHE A 120 -2.05 10.76 -2.76
N LEU A 121 -3.05 11.30 -2.06
CA LEU A 121 -2.99 11.55 -0.62
C LEU A 121 -2.80 10.25 0.16
N TYR A 122 -3.50 9.19 -0.23
CA TYR A 122 -3.28 7.85 0.32
C TYR A 122 -1.82 7.41 0.12
N ASN A 123 -1.31 7.49 -1.11
CA ASN A 123 0.06 7.07 -1.42
C ASN A 123 1.10 7.86 -0.62
N ALA A 124 0.85 9.14 -0.36
CA ALA A 124 1.73 9.99 0.43
C ALA A 124 1.68 9.67 1.93
N LEU A 125 0.48 9.53 2.51
CA LEU A 125 0.30 9.36 3.96
C LEU A 125 0.55 7.93 4.44
N PHE A 126 0.37 6.94 3.56
CA PHE A 126 0.58 5.53 3.86
C PHE A 126 1.87 5.01 3.21
N ASP A 127 2.96 5.80 3.22
CA ASP A 127 4.26 5.33 2.78
C ASP A 127 4.80 4.26 3.76
N PRO A 128 5.33 3.12 3.27
CA PRO A 128 5.85 2.08 4.16
C PRO A 128 6.93 2.58 5.14
N ARG A 129 7.79 3.53 4.73
CA ARG A 129 8.88 4.03 5.59
C ARG A 129 8.31 4.84 6.74
N ASP A 130 7.37 5.72 6.43
CA ASP A 130 6.79 6.62 7.41
C ASP A 130 5.90 5.83 8.39
N ILE A 131 5.21 4.78 7.93
CA ILE A 131 4.49 3.83 8.80
C ILE A 131 5.48 3.11 9.74
N LEU A 132 6.57 2.55 9.22
CA LEU A 132 7.57 1.85 10.03
C LEU A 132 8.23 2.78 11.04
N ASP A 133 8.52 4.02 10.66
CA ASP A 133 9.08 5.04 11.54
C ASP A 133 8.11 5.40 12.67
N LEU A 134 6.82 5.62 12.36
CA LEU A 134 5.78 5.83 13.37
C LEU A 134 5.69 4.65 14.35
N ILE A 135 5.70 3.40 13.87
CA ILE A 135 5.68 2.21 14.73
C ILE A 135 6.94 2.17 15.61
N ALA A 136 8.10 2.54 15.07
CA ALA A 136 9.36 2.58 15.82
C ALA A 136 9.36 3.59 16.98
N THR A 137 8.47 4.59 16.97
CA THR A 137 8.26 5.50 18.12
C THR A 137 7.54 4.85 19.31
N GLY A 138 7.08 3.59 19.18
CA GLY A 138 6.31 2.87 20.20
C GLY A 138 4.79 2.91 19.97
N MET A 139 4.35 3.43 18.83
CA MET A 139 2.94 3.43 18.44
C MET A 139 2.50 2.04 18.00
N ASP A 140 1.37 1.54 18.54
CA ASP A 140 0.77 0.29 18.07
C ASP A 140 0.02 0.45 16.74
N GLU A 141 -0.21 -0.67 16.03
CA GLU A 141 -0.85 -0.65 14.71
C GLU A 141 -2.24 -0.01 14.72
N ALA A 142 -3.03 -0.25 15.78
CA ALA A 142 -4.37 0.30 15.91
C ALA A 142 -4.33 1.83 16.01
N THR A 143 -3.36 2.37 16.75
CA THR A 143 -3.15 3.80 16.92
C THR A 143 -2.58 4.43 15.66
N THR A 144 -1.60 3.80 15.01
CA THR A 144 -1.08 4.24 13.71
C THR A 144 -2.20 4.29 12.67
N THR A 145 -3.02 3.25 12.58
CA THR A 145 -4.17 3.20 11.66
C THR A 145 -5.13 4.34 11.92
N ARG A 146 -5.55 4.51 13.17
CA ARG A 146 -6.49 5.56 13.55
C ARG A 146 -5.95 6.95 13.22
N HIS A 147 -4.68 7.23 13.48
CA HIS A 147 -4.09 8.53 13.21
C HIS A 147 -3.93 8.81 11.72
N LEU A 148 -3.39 7.86 10.95
CA LEU A 148 -3.21 8.03 9.50
C LEU A 148 -4.55 8.14 8.76
N THR A 149 -5.56 7.33 9.14
CA THR A 149 -6.91 7.45 8.58
C THR A 149 -7.52 8.82 8.88
N ARG A 150 -7.42 9.33 10.12
CA ARG A 150 -7.93 10.66 10.46
C ARG A 150 -7.19 11.77 9.72
N ALA A 151 -5.86 11.67 9.59
CA ALA A 151 -5.06 12.61 8.83
C ALA A 151 -5.46 12.59 7.34
N TYR A 152 -5.70 11.41 6.78
CA TYR A 152 -6.18 11.25 5.41
C TYR A 152 -7.56 11.89 5.20
N TYR A 153 -8.52 11.67 6.10
CA TYR A 153 -9.82 12.32 6.02
C TYR A 153 -9.71 13.84 6.10
N GLY A 154 -8.92 14.37 7.04
CA GLY A 154 -8.68 15.81 7.15
C GLY A 154 -8.01 16.39 5.91
N ALA A 155 -7.00 15.71 5.35
CA ALA A 155 -6.33 16.12 4.12
C ALA A 155 -7.29 16.10 2.92
N LEU A 156 -8.12 15.07 2.80
CA LEU A 156 -9.10 14.95 1.72
C LEU A 156 -10.14 16.07 1.78
N GLN A 157 -10.69 16.34 2.96
CA GLN A 157 -11.65 17.43 3.15
C GLN A 157 -11.03 18.80 2.89
N GLY A 158 -9.80 19.03 3.35
CA GLY A 158 -9.07 20.27 3.07
C GLY A 158 -8.74 20.44 1.59
N TRP A 159 -8.47 19.34 0.88
CA TRP A 159 -8.17 19.35 -0.55
C TRP A 159 -9.41 19.61 -1.41
N ALA A 160 -10.52 18.98 -1.04
CA ALA A 160 -11.81 19.16 -1.70
C ALA A 160 -12.46 20.52 -1.37
N GLY A 161 -11.80 21.34 -0.56
CA GLY A 161 -12.29 22.63 -0.10
C GLY A 161 -12.88 23.47 -1.23
N HIS A 162 -14.18 23.71 -1.10
CA HIS A 162 -14.84 24.94 -1.54
C HIS A 162 -14.40 26.11 -0.65
#